data_AF-A0A953SBV2-F1
#
_entry.id   AF-A0A953SBV2-F1
#
_cell.length_a   1.000
_cell.length_b   1.000
_cell.length_c   1.000
_cell.angle_alpha   90.00
_cell.angle_beta   90.00
_cell.angle_gamma   90.00
#
_symmetry.space_group_name_H-M   'P 1'
#
loop_
_entity.id
_entity.type
_entity.pdbx_description
1 polymer ?
#
loop_
_entity_poly.entity_id
_entity_poly.type
_entity_poly.pdbx_seq_one_letter_code
_entity_poly.pdbx_strand_id
1 'polypeptide(L)'
;MSERQIAVYNQFRNAQDKYTYFLLAAAGAAVALVVRETATAALTWSQVPLAAAVLSWGLSFYCGCRHLTLMASSLYSNFELLNVYAGENPVAGKNPEIIAILAAAIQNGINANSSRTERFGKMQFEFLISGAIFYIGWHVWEMWLRTPHALLK
;
A
#
# COMPACT_ATOMS: atom_id res chain seq x y z
N MET A 1 -28.92 3.22 -2.55
CA MET A 1 -28.26 3.34 -1.23
C MET A 1 -28.94 4.44 -0.44
N SER A 2 -29.14 4.27 0.87
CA SER A 2 -29.60 5.38 1.70
C SER A 2 -28.47 6.40 1.92
N GLU A 3 -28.79 7.67 2.16
CA GLU A 3 -27.78 8.71 2.42
C GLU A 3 -26.78 8.33 3.52
N ARG A 4 -27.25 7.61 4.54
CA ARG A 4 -26.41 7.09 5.64
C ARG A 4 -25.36 6.10 5.13
N GLN A 5 -25.70 5.22 4.20
CA GLN A 5 -24.76 4.25 3.63
C GLN A 5 -23.68 4.94 2.80
N ILE A 6 -24.05 5.97 2.03
CA ILE A 6 -23.12 6.77 1.23
C ILE A 6 -22.15 7.52 2.16
N ALA A 7 -22.66 8.12 3.23
CA ALA A 7 -21.84 8.83 4.21
C ALA A 7 -20.80 7.92 4.86
N VAL A 8 -21.21 6.73 5.32
CA VAL A 8 -20.29 5.73 5.92
C VAL A 8 -19.26 5.25 4.91
N TYR A 9 -19.67 4.98 3.67
CA TYR A 9 -18.75 4.56 2.60
C TYR A 9 -17.67 5.63 2.34
N ASN A 10 -18.08 6.89 2.20
CA ASN A 10 -17.16 8.01 1.97
C ASN A 10 -16.20 8.19 3.16
N GLN A 11 -16.69 8.08 4.40
CA GLN A 11 -15.84 8.16 5.59
C GLN A 11 -14.81 7.03 5.64
N PHE A 12 -15.23 5.80 5.34
CA PHE A 12 -14.35 4.64 5.31
C PHE A 12 -13.27 4.77 4.23
N ARG A 13 -13.63 5.27 3.04
CA ARG A 13 -12.68 5.53 1.94
C ARG A 13 -11.66 6.60 2.31
N ASN A 14 -12.13 7.72 2.85
CA ASN A 14 -11.24 8.78 3.33
C ASN A 14 -10.27 8.31 4.42
N ALA A 15 -10.71 7.43 5.32
CA ALA A 15 -9.84 6.85 6.33
C ALA A 15 -8.76 5.94 5.72
N GLN A 16 -9.12 5.10 4.74
CA GLN A 16 -8.16 4.22 4.06
C GLN A 16 -7.11 4.98 3.26
N ASP A 17 -7.50 6.03 2.54
CA ASP A 17 -6.55 6.83 1.76
C ASP A 17 -5.53 7.50 2.69
N LYS A 18 -6.01 8.15 3.77
CA LYS A 18 -5.15 8.75 4.79
C LYS A 18 -4.20 7.74 5.43
N TYR A 19 -4.71 6.55 5.74
CA TYR A 19 -3.91 5.47 6.30
C TYR A 19 -2.81 5.01 5.33
N THR A 20 -3.14 4.83 4.05
CA THR A 20 -2.17 4.45 3.01
C THR A 20 -1.06 5.49 2.85
N TYR A 21 -1.41 6.78 2.83
CA TYR A 21 -0.44 7.87 2.76
C TYR A 21 0.44 7.96 4.01
N PHE A 22 -0.12 7.71 5.19
CA PHE A 22 0.66 7.63 6.42
C PHE A 22 1.72 6.52 6.34
N LEU A 23 1.35 5.33 5.86
CA LEU A 23 2.29 4.21 5.71
C LEU A 23 3.37 4.52 4.64
N LEU A 24 3.01 5.16 3.53
CA LEU A 24 3.98 5.60 2.52
C LEU A 24 4.99 6.60 3.09
N ALA A 25 4.52 7.57 3.87
CA ALA A 25 5.37 8.54 4.55
C ALA A 25 6.30 7.86 5.58
N ALA A 26 5.77 6.92 6.37
CA ALA A 26 6.56 6.15 7.34
C ALA A 26 7.66 5.32 6.66
N ALA A 27 7.34 4.62 5.56
CA ALA A 27 8.32 3.87 4.78
C ALA A 27 9.41 4.80 4.20
N GLY A 28 9.02 5.92 3.61
CA GLY A 28 9.96 6.91 3.07
C GLY A 28 10.88 7.52 4.14
N ALA A 29 10.33 7.85 5.31
CA ALA A 29 11.10 8.36 6.44
C ALA A 29 12.10 7.32 6.96
N ALA A 30 11.70 6.04 7.05
CA ALA A 30 12.57 4.96 7.49
C ALA A 30 13.74 4.72 6.52
N VAL A 31 13.48 4.75 5.21
CA VAL A 31 14.54 4.68 4.18
C VAL A 31 15.48 5.88 4.29
N ALA A 32 14.95 7.09 4.44
CA ALA A 32 15.76 8.30 4.60
C ALA A 32 16.65 8.26 5.86
N LEU A 33 16.13 7.72 6.97
CA LEU A 33 16.89 7.52 8.20
C LEU A 33 18.08 6.59 7.95
N VAL A 34 17.85 5.43 7.33
CA VAL A 34 18.94 4.48 7.05
C VAL A 34 19.99 5.09 6.14
N VAL A 35 19.59 5.76 5.05
CA VAL A 35 20.52 6.43 4.14
C VAL A 35 21.39 7.44 4.90
N ARG A 36 20.80 8.20 5.83
CA ARG A 36 21.52 9.16 6.67
C ARG A 36 22.50 8.47 7.62
N GLU A 37 22.08 7.39 8.28
CA GLU A 37 22.94 6.64 9.22
C GLU A 37 24.09 5.91 8.52
N THR A 38 23.88 5.46 7.28
CA THR A 38 24.90 4.76 6.50
C THR A 38 25.77 5.67 5.63
N ALA A 39 25.52 6.99 5.62
CA ALA A 39 26.19 7.91 4.70
C ALA A 39 27.73 7.90 4.81
N THR A 40 28.25 7.60 6.00
CA THR A 40 29.69 7.55 6.29
C THR A 40 30.18 6.14 6.64
N ALA A 41 29.31 5.12 6.55
CA ALA A 41 29.64 3.76 6.94
C ALA A 41 30.32 3.00 5.80
N ALA A 42 31.38 2.24 6.12
CA ALA A 42 31.98 1.31 5.17
C ALA A 42 31.06 0.09 4.97
N LEU A 43 30.97 -0.38 3.72
CA LEU A 43 30.15 -1.55 3.38
C LEU A 43 30.72 -2.79 4.08
N THR A 44 29.94 -3.37 4.99
CA THR A 44 30.36 -4.48 5.85
C THR A 44 29.29 -5.56 5.87
N TRP A 45 29.68 -6.82 6.08
CA TRP A 45 28.75 -7.95 6.11
C TRP A 45 27.67 -7.82 7.20
N SER A 46 27.94 -7.04 8.26
CA SER A 46 26.94 -6.70 9.29
C SER A 46 25.77 -5.88 8.74
N GLN A 47 25.85 -5.29 7.54
CA GLN A 47 24.78 -4.49 6.93
C GLN A 47 23.76 -5.33 6.14
N VAL A 48 23.94 -6.65 5.99
CA VAL A 48 22.97 -7.50 5.28
C VAL A 48 21.55 -7.40 5.87
N PRO A 49 21.34 -7.45 7.21
CA PRO A 49 20.02 -7.27 7.81
C PRO A 49 19.45 -5.86 7.58
N LEU A 50 20.31 -4.83 7.53
CA LEU A 50 19.92 -3.46 7.20
C LEU A 50 19.43 -3.35 5.75
N ALA A 51 20.13 -3.98 4.81
CA ALA A 51 19.70 -4.03 3.41
C ALA A 51 18.34 -4.73 3.27
N ALA A 52 18.11 -5.83 4.01
CA ALA A 52 16.81 -6.50 4.06
C ALA A 52 15.70 -5.59 4.61
N ALA A 53 16.00 -4.77 5.62
CA ALA A 53 15.07 -3.77 6.14
C ALA A 53 14.67 -2.73 5.08
N VAL A 54 15.66 -2.17 4.38
CA VAL A 54 15.42 -1.19 3.30
C VAL A 54 14.62 -1.78 2.15
N LEU A 55 14.95 -3.01 1.72
CA LEU A 55 14.18 -3.72 0.69
C LEU A 55 12.73 -3.95 1.13
N SER A 56 12.51 -4.31 2.40
CA SER A 56 11.18 -4.48 2.95
C SER A 56 10.39 -3.17 2.92
N TRP A 57 10.95 -2.04 3.35
CA TRP A 57 10.28 -0.74 3.24
C TRP A 57 10.07 -0.30 1.79
N GLY A 58 10.98 -0.61 0.88
CA GLY A 58 10.81 -0.38 -0.56
C GLY A 58 9.62 -1.17 -1.13
N LEU A 59 9.48 -2.45 -0.77
CA LEU A 59 8.33 -3.27 -1.15
C LEU A 59 7.03 -2.77 -0.53
N SER A 60 7.07 -2.32 0.74
CA SER A 60 5.95 -1.65 1.39
C SER A 60 5.49 -0.44 0.58
N PHE A 61 6.43 0.44 0.21
CA PHE A 61 6.14 1.63 -0.58
C PHE A 61 5.53 1.29 -1.95
N TYR A 62 6.11 0.32 -2.66
CA TYR A 62 5.57 -0.17 -3.93
C TYR A 62 4.13 -0.68 -3.79
N CYS A 63 3.86 -1.50 -2.76
CA CYS A 63 2.52 -2.02 -2.48
C CYS A 63 1.53 -0.89 -2.21
N GLY A 64 1.92 0.15 -1.46
CA GLY A 64 1.09 1.34 -1.21
C GLY A 64 0.73 2.09 -2.50
N CYS A 65 1.70 2.34 -3.38
CA CYS A 65 1.44 2.97 -4.67
C CYS A 65 0.49 2.12 -5.56
N ARG A 66 0.67 0.79 -5.58
CA ARG A 66 -0.21 -0.12 -6.32
C ARG A 66 -1.61 -0.16 -5.73
N HIS A 67 -1.75 -0.14 -4.41
CA HIS A 67 -3.04 -0.03 -3.72
C HIS A 67 -3.79 1.22 -4.17
N LEU A 68 -3.15 2.40 -4.14
CA LEU A 68 -3.76 3.66 -4.58
C LEU A 68 -4.19 3.61 -6.05
N THR A 69 -3.36 3.04 -6.94
CA THR A 69 -3.69 2.93 -8.37
C THR A 69 -4.91 2.05 -8.61
N LEU A 70 -4.98 0.90 -7.93
CA LEU A 70 -6.14 0.00 -8.04
C LEU A 70 -7.41 0.62 -7.44
N MET A 71 -7.27 1.45 -6.40
CA MET A 71 -8.38 2.20 -5.82
C MET A 71 -8.90 3.27 -6.75
N ALA A 72 -8.03 4.05 -7.37
CA ALA A 72 -8.41 5.02 -8.39
C ALA A 72 -9.11 4.34 -9.58
N SER A 73 -8.57 3.21 -10.06
CA SER A 73 -9.19 2.42 -11.13
C SER A 73 -10.57 1.88 -10.72
N SER A 74 -10.73 1.38 -9.49
CA SER A 74 -12.03 0.90 -9.01
C SER A 74 -13.05 2.04 -8.92
N LEU A 75 -12.65 3.23 -8.48
CA LEU A 75 -13.53 4.40 -8.42
C LEU A 75 -13.97 4.83 -9.82
N TYR A 76 -13.05 4.85 -10.78
CA TYR A 76 -13.36 5.13 -12.18
C TYR A 76 -14.36 4.11 -12.75
N SER A 77 -14.16 2.81 -12.51
CA SER A 77 -15.10 1.78 -12.94
C SER A 77 -16.48 1.91 -12.29
N ASN A 78 -16.56 2.34 -11.03
CA ASN A 78 -17.85 2.63 -10.38
C ASN A 78 -18.56 3.82 -11.00
N PHE A 79 -17.83 4.89 -11.36
CA PHE A 79 -18.38 6.01 -12.08
C PHE A 79 -18.92 5.59 -13.45
N GLU A 80 -18.15 4.78 -14.19
CA GLU A 80 -18.57 4.26 -15.49
C GLU A 80 -19.84 3.41 -15.38
N LEU A 81 -19.96 2.59 -14.34
CA LEU A 81 -21.15 1.79 -14.07
C LEU A 81 -22.40 2.68 -13.89
N LEU A 82 -22.28 3.83 -13.23
CA LEU A 82 -23.38 4.78 -13.07
C LEU A 82 -23.79 5.39 -14.41
N ASN A 83 -22.83 5.76 -15.26
CA ASN A 83 -23.10 6.28 -16.61
C ASN A 83 -23.82 5.25 -17.48
N VAL A 84 -23.45 3.97 -17.36
CA VAL A 84 -24.11 2.85 -18.04
C VAL A 84 -25.57 2.72 -17.60
N TYR A 85 -25.84 2.78 -16.30
CA TYR A 85 -27.23 2.73 -15.79
C TYR A 85 -28.05 3.99 -16.13
N ALA A 86 -27.41 5.15 -16.23
CA ALA A 86 -28.06 6.38 -16.68
C ALA A 86 -28.36 6.38 -18.20
N GLY A 87 -27.81 5.40 -18.94
CA GLY A 87 -27.92 5.32 -20.40
C GLY A 87 -27.11 6.40 -21.14
N GLU A 88 -26.11 6.97 -20.46
CA GLU A 88 -25.22 8.02 -20.96
C GLU A 88 -23.95 7.42 -21.61
N ASN A 89 -23.69 6.14 -21.40
CA ASN A 89 -22.56 5.45 -22.01
C ASN A 89 -22.76 5.31 -23.54
N PRO A 90 -21.79 5.72 -24.38
CA PRO A 90 -21.93 5.74 -25.84
C PRO A 90 -22.04 4.35 -26.49
N VAL A 91 -21.62 3.28 -25.78
CA VAL A 91 -21.69 1.90 -26.27
C VAL A 91 -23.03 1.26 -25.89
N ALA A 92 -23.49 1.45 -24.65
CA ALA A 92 -24.75 0.87 -24.18
C ALA A 92 -26.00 1.64 -24.63
N GLY A 93 -25.90 2.97 -24.70
CA GLY A 93 -27.05 3.84 -24.93
C GLY A 93 -28.20 3.51 -23.98
N LYS A 94 -29.41 3.36 -24.52
CA LYS A 94 -30.61 3.00 -23.74
C LYS A 94 -31.04 1.54 -23.87
N ASN A 95 -30.21 0.69 -24.50
CA ASN A 95 -30.58 -0.70 -24.73
C ASN A 95 -30.43 -1.51 -23.42
N PRO A 96 -31.53 -2.07 -22.85
CA PRO A 96 -31.47 -2.77 -21.57
C PRO A 96 -30.54 -3.99 -21.58
N GLU A 97 -30.44 -4.71 -22.70
CA GLU A 97 -29.58 -5.90 -22.80
C GLU A 97 -28.10 -5.52 -22.80
N ILE A 98 -27.73 -4.47 -23.55
CA ILE A 98 -26.34 -3.99 -23.60
C ILE A 98 -25.94 -3.37 -22.26
N ILE A 99 -26.85 -2.64 -21.62
CA ILE A 99 -26.66 -2.13 -20.25
C ILE A 99 -26.34 -3.28 -19.29
N ALA A 100 -27.11 -4.37 -19.32
CA ALA A 100 -26.89 -5.51 -18.43
C ALA A 100 -25.53 -6.18 -18.67
N ILE A 101 -25.16 -6.40 -19.94
CA ILE A 101 -23.87 -7.02 -20.31
C ILE A 101 -22.70 -6.14 -19.85
N LEU A 102 -22.76 -4.84 -20.16
CA LEU A 102 -21.68 -3.91 -19.84
C LEU A 102 -21.56 -3.70 -18.33
N ALA A 103 -22.69 -3.59 -17.63
CA ALA A 103 -22.70 -3.49 -16.17
C ALA A 103 -22.09 -4.73 -15.50
N ALA A 104 -22.41 -5.93 -15.98
CA ALA A 104 -21.82 -7.17 -15.48
C ALA A 104 -20.30 -7.22 -15.74
N ALA A 105 -19.84 -6.81 -16.91
CA ALA A 105 -18.42 -6.75 -17.25
C ALA A 105 -17.66 -5.78 -16.33
N ILE A 106 -18.20 -4.59 -16.10
CA ILE A 106 -17.61 -3.58 -15.21
C ILE A 106 -17.59 -4.08 -13.76
N GLN A 107 -18.70 -4.68 -13.27
CA GLN A 107 -18.75 -5.25 -11.92
C GLN A 107 -17.72 -6.37 -11.72
N ASN A 108 -17.54 -7.25 -12.70
CA ASN A 108 -16.50 -8.27 -12.65
C ASN A 108 -15.10 -7.65 -12.54
N GLY A 109 -14.84 -6.57 -13.28
CA GLY A 109 -13.60 -5.79 -13.17
C GLY A 109 -13.40 -5.18 -11.78
N ILE A 110 -14.45 -4.58 -11.21
CA ILE A 110 -14.43 -4.00 -9.85
C ILE A 110 -14.12 -5.08 -8.81
N ASN A 111 -14.78 -6.23 -8.89
CA ASN A 111 -14.58 -7.34 -7.95
C ASN A 111 -13.14 -7.89 -8.03
N ALA A 112 -12.62 -8.07 -9.24
CA ALA A 112 -11.25 -8.50 -9.46
C ALA A 112 -10.23 -7.51 -8.87
N ASN A 113 -10.45 -6.20 -9.07
CA ASN A 113 -9.58 -5.15 -8.54
C ASN A 113 -9.67 -5.06 -7.01
N SER A 114 -10.86 -5.22 -6.43
CA SER A 114 -11.09 -5.17 -4.99
C SER A 114 -10.25 -6.20 -4.22
N SER A 115 -10.23 -7.45 -4.68
CA SER A 115 -9.41 -8.50 -4.06
C SER A 115 -7.91 -8.19 -4.09
N ARG A 116 -7.43 -7.60 -5.19
CA ARG A 116 -6.02 -7.20 -5.35
C ARG A 116 -5.68 -6.01 -4.46
N THR A 117 -6.56 -5.02 -4.41
CA THR A 117 -6.44 -3.86 -3.53
C THR A 117 -6.24 -4.29 -2.08
N GLU A 118 -7.11 -5.17 -1.57
CA GLU A 118 -7.02 -5.63 -0.17
C GLU A 118 -5.67 -6.29 0.09
N ARG A 119 -5.24 -7.16 -0.83
CA ARG A 119 -3.95 -7.85 -0.75
C ARG A 119 -2.77 -6.87 -0.71
N PHE A 120 -2.74 -5.87 -1.60
CA PHE A 120 -1.66 -4.86 -1.59
C PHE A 120 -1.67 -4.00 -0.33
N GLY A 121 -2.85 -3.70 0.23
CA GLY A 121 -2.96 -2.97 1.49
C GLY A 121 -2.38 -3.77 2.67
N LYS A 122 -2.70 -5.06 2.78
CA LYS A 122 -2.12 -5.95 3.79
C LYS A 122 -0.61 -6.10 3.63
N MET A 123 -0.15 -6.36 2.41
CA MET A 123 1.28 -6.50 2.11
C MET A 123 2.07 -5.22 2.41
N GLN A 124 1.50 -4.03 2.17
CA GLN A 124 2.14 -2.76 2.54
C GLN A 124 2.46 -2.72 4.04
N PHE A 125 1.48 -3.06 4.88
CA PHE A 125 1.66 -3.07 6.32
C PHE A 125 2.65 -4.16 6.77
N GLU A 126 2.49 -5.38 6.27
CA GLU A 126 3.36 -6.52 6.62
C GLU A 126 4.84 -6.24 6.30
N PHE A 127 5.12 -5.68 5.12
CA PHE A 127 6.49 -5.31 4.74
C PHE A 127 7.02 -4.13 5.58
N LEU A 128 6.17 -3.18 5.97
CA LEU A 128 6.58 -2.07 6.83
C LEU A 128 7.07 -2.59 8.19
N ILE A 129 6.28 -3.47 8.81
CA ILE A 129 6.59 -4.08 10.10
C ILE A 129 7.79 -5.01 10.00
N SER A 130 7.88 -5.83 8.95
CA SER A 130 9.02 -6.70 8.71
C SER A 130 10.33 -5.89 8.61
N GLY A 131 10.31 -4.76 7.89
CA GLY A 131 11.46 -3.87 7.81
C GLY A 131 11.86 -3.27 9.16
N ALA A 132 10.88 -2.89 9.99
CA ALA A 132 11.16 -2.40 11.34
C ALA A 132 11.82 -3.48 12.22
N ILE A 133 11.33 -4.73 12.16
CA ILE A 133 11.92 -5.86 12.89
C ILE A 133 13.36 -6.10 12.45
N PHE A 134 13.63 -6.11 11.14
CA PHE A 134 15.00 -6.29 10.62
C PHE A 134 15.93 -5.16 11.06
N TYR A 135 15.46 -3.90 11.00
CA TYR A 135 16.25 -2.75 11.43
C TYR A 135 16.58 -2.80 12.92
N ILE A 136 15.60 -3.11 13.79
CA ILE A 136 15.84 -3.21 15.24
C ILE A 136 16.82 -4.36 15.54
N GLY A 137 16.63 -5.53 14.92
CA GLY A 137 17.52 -6.67 15.09
C GLY A 137 18.94 -6.35 14.65
N TRP A 138 19.09 -5.68 13.50
CA TRP A 138 20.37 -5.18 13.01
C TRP A 138 21.03 -4.21 13.99
N HIS A 139 20.28 -3.23 14.48
CA HIS A 139 20.79 -2.19 15.35
C HIS A 139 21.32 -2.76 16.67
N VAL A 140 20.56 -3.66 17.30
CA VAL A 140 20.99 -4.37 18.52
C VAL A 140 22.23 -5.21 18.26
N TRP A 141 22.27 -5.93 17.13
CA TRP A 141 23.44 -6.72 16.73
C TRP A 141 24.69 -5.86 16.54
N GLU A 142 24.54 -4.71 15.88
CA GLU A 142 25.64 -3.77 15.66
C GLU A 142 26.16 -3.18 16.98
N MET A 143 25.26 -2.81 17.89
CA MET A 143 25.63 -2.35 19.24
C MET A 143 26.40 -3.42 20.02
N TRP A 144 25.96 -4.68 19.93
CA TRP A 144 26.66 -5.79 20.57
C TRP A 144 28.08 -5.97 20.04
N LEU A 145 28.27 -5.93 18.71
CA LEU A 145 29.59 -6.02 18.08
C LEU A 145 30.53 -4.85 18.47
N ARG A 146 29.97 -3.66 18.71
CA ARG A 146 30.73 -2.48 19.13
C ARG A 146 31.01 -2.42 20.63
N THR A 147 30.39 -3.28 21.45
CA THR A 147 30.58 -3.26 22.90
C THR A 147 31.95 -3.84 23.27
N PRO A 148 32.89 -3.05 23.81
CA PRO A 148 34.19 -3.56 24.21
C PRO A 148 33.99 -4.55 25.37
N HIS A 149 34.56 -5.75 25.23
CA HIS A 149 34.46 -6.86 26.21
C HIS A 149 35.02 -6.52 27.61
N ALA A 150 35.60 -5.33 27.79
CA ALA A 150 36.11 -4.83 29.07
C ALA A 150 35.00 -4.37 30.05
N LEU A 151 33.77 -4.10 29.58
CA LEU A 151 32.65 -3.66 30.42
C LEU A 151 31.72 -4.80 30.89
N LEU A 152 32.00 -6.04 30.50
CA LEU A 152 31.24 -7.24 30.86
C LEU A 152 31.92 -8.09 31.95
N LYS A 153 32.95 -7.55 32.60
CA LYS A 153 33.60 -8.13 33.78
C LYS A 153 33.16 -7.44 35.06
#